data_AF-A0A7W1AC49-F1
#
_entry.id   AF-A0A7W1AC49-F1
#
_cell.length_a   1.000
_cell.length_b   1.000
_cell.length_c   1.000
_cell.angle_alpha   90.00
_cell.angle_beta   90.00
_cell.angle_gamma   90.00
#
_symmetry.space_group_name_H-M   'P 1'
#
loop_
_entity.id
_entity.type
_entity.pdbx_description
1 polymer ?
#
loop_
_entity_poly.entity_id
_entity_poly.type
_entity_poly.pdbx_seq_one_letter_code
_entity_poly.pdbx_strand_id
1 'polypeptide(L)'
;MASKSRSGRLELRVAPDEKEVIDRAAALSGSNTTDFVRSTMLAASREAIRAHEVIELTTEGSRIFVEALMDPSEPNENLRDLARGFGEIPAP
;
A
#
# COMPACT_ATOMS: atom_id res chain seq x y z
N MET A 1 -23.29 -15.30 9.85
CA MET A 1 -22.06 -14.63 9.37
C MET A 1 -20.87 -15.49 9.82
N ALA A 2 -20.27 -16.29 8.94
CA ALA A 2 -19.15 -17.15 9.31
C ALA A 2 -17.94 -16.29 9.68
N SER A 3 -17.49 -16.33 10.93
CA SER A 3 -16.26 -15.62 11.32
C SER A 3 -15.10 -16.28 10.60
N LYS A 4 -14.39 -15.54 9.74
CA LYS A 4 -13.17 -16.01 9.07
C LYS A 4 -12.21 -16.52 10.15
N SER A 5 -11.91 -17.83 10.16
CA SER A 5 -11.03 -18.42 11.15
C SER A 5 -9.63 -17.79 11.00
N ARG A 6 -9.05 -17.37 12.13
CA ARG A 6 -7.71 -16.75 12.16
C ARG A 6 -6.65 -17.85 12.14
N SER A 7 -6.46 -18.48 10.98
CA SER A 7 -5.53 -19.61 10.82
C SER A 7 -4.08 -19.21 10.53
N GLY A 8 -3.84 -17.99 10.04
CA GLY A 8 -2.49 -17.50 9.76
C GLY A 8 -1.70 -17.24 11.06
N ARG A 9 -0.48 -17.75 11.13
CA ARG A 9 0.44 -17.54 12.26
C ARG A 9 1.51 -16.53 11.89
N LEU A 10 1.78 -15.60 12.80
CA LEU A 10 2.90 -14.68 12.73
C LEU A 10 3.82 -14.99 13.91
N GLU A 11 5.06 -15.37 13.63
CA GLU A 11 6.07 -15.64 14.65
C GLU A 11 7.06 -14.49 14.68
N LEU A 12 7.16 -13.83 15.84
CA LEU A 12 8.08 -12.73 16.08
C LEU A 12 8.82 -12.99 17.38
N ARG A 13 10.15 -12.96 17.31
CA ARG A 13 11.01 -12.93 18.49
C ARG A 13 11.41 -11.48 18.73
N VAL A 14 11.25 -11.02 19.96
CA VAL A 14 11.62 -9.68 20.41
C VAL A 14 12.56 -9.80 21.61
N ALA A 15 13.38 -8.80 21.82
CA ALA A 15 14.17 -8.68 23.03
C ALA A 15 13.27 -8.42 24.25
N PRO A 16 13.71 -8.75 25.48
CA PRO A 16 12.89 -8.58 26.67
C PRO A 16 12.44 -7.13 26.92
N ASP A 17 13.32 -6.17 26.67
CA ASP A 17 13.05 -4.73 26.80
C ASP A 17 12.02 -4.25 25.76
N GLU A 18 12.11 -4.72 24.52
CA GLU A 18 11.08 -4.47 23.50
C GLU A 18 9.72 -5.02 23.96
N LYS A 19 9.70 -6.23 24.54
CA LYS A 19 8.46 -6.83 25.05
C LYS A 19 7.83 -5.99 26.16
N GLU A 20 8.62 -5.46 27.10
CA GLU A 20 8.13 -4.60 28.18
C GLU A 20 7.48 -3.32 27.64
N VAL A 21 8.10 -2.69 26.64
CA VAL A 21 7.53 -1.51 25.99
C VAL A 21 6.21 -1.83 25.29
N ILE A 22 6.15 -2.94 24.55
CA ILE A 22 4.93 -3.38 23.85
C ILE A 22 3.81 -3.68 24.84
N ASP A 23 4.09 -4.42 25.92
CA ASP A 23 3.10 -4.76 26.93
C ASP A 23 2.55 -3.50 27.61
N ARG A 24 3.43 -2.54 27.94
CA ARG A 24 3.02 -1.24 28.51
C ARG A 24 2.15 -0.45 27.54
N ALA A 25 2.52 -0.39 26.26
CA ALA A 25 1.75 0.30 25.24
C ALA A 25 0.37 -0.34 25.02
N ALA A 26 0.30 -1.67 25.03
CA ALA A 26 -0.94 -2.41 24.95
C ALA A 26 -1.88 -2.09 26.12
N ALA A 27 -1.34 -2.11 27.35
CA ALA A 27 -2.08 -1.75 28.56
C ALA A 27 -2.63 -0.32 28.51
N LEU A 28 -1.81 0.65 28.09
CA LEU A 28 -2.23 2.05 27.93
C LEU A 28 -3.31 2.21 26.83
N SER A 29 -3.29 1.35 25.82
CA SER A 29 -4.27 1.33 24.73
C SER A 29 -5.56 0.57 25.08
N GLY A 30 -5.66 0.02 26.31
CA GLY A 30 -6.83 -0.76 26.74
C GLY A 30 -7.00 -2.10 26.01
N SER A 31 -5.91 -2.67 25.50
CA SER A 31 -5.91 -3.93 24.74
C SER A 31 -4.88 -4.91 25.28
N ASN A 32 -5.06 -6.21 25.03
CA ASN A 32 -3.98 -7.17 25.30
C ASN A 32 -2.85 -7.02 24.26
N THR A 33 -1.66 -7.52 24.60
CA THR A 33 -0.45 -7.44 23.76
C THR A 33 -0.69 -7.95 22.34
N THR A 34 -1.36 -9.10 22.18
CA THR A 34 -1.61 -9.70 20.87
C THR A 34 -2.49 -8.83 19.99
N ASP A 35 -3.59 -8.31 20.54
CA ASP A 35 -4.51 -7.43 19.80
C ASP A 35 -3.87 -6.08 19.47
N PHE A 36 -3.07 -5.54 20.40
CA PHE A 36 -2.29 -4.32 20.19
C PHE A 36 -1.27 -4.47 19.06
N VAL A 37 -0.45 -5.51 19.09
CA VAL A 37 0.55 -5.78 18.05
C VAL A 37 -0.15 -6.01 16.71
N ARG A 38 -1.22 -6.81 16.69
CA ARG A 38 -1.97 -7.08 15.46
C ARG A 38 -2.56 -5.81 14.85
N SER A 39 -3.20 -4.96 15.64
CA SER A 39 -3.82 -3.72 15.12
C SER A 39 -2.77 -2.75 14.61
N THR A 40 -1.68 -2.58 15.35
CA THR A 40 -0.55 -1.71 15.01
C THR A 40 0.14 -2.18 13.73
N MET A 41 0.48 -3.47 13.64
CA MET A 41 1.09 -4.04 12.44
C MET A 41 0.18 -3.91 11.22
N LEU A 42 -1.12 -4.20 11.35
CA LEU A 42 -2.05 -4.07 10.24
C LEU A 42 -2.20 -2.62 9.76
N ALA A 43 -2.20 -1.66 10.68
CA ALA A 43 -2.22 -0.24 10.34
C ALA A 43 -0.95 0.17 9.57
N ALA A 44 0.23 -0.20 10.09
CA ALA A 44 1.51 0.08 9.45
C ALA A 44 1.65 -0.59 8.08
N SER A 45 1.24 -1.85 7.94
CA SER A 45 1.25 -2.56 6.65
C SER A 45 0.35 -1.89 5.62
N ARG A 46 -0.83 -1.41 6.02
CA ARG A 46 -1.74 -0.69 5.11
C ARG A 46 -1.14 0.63 4.64
N GLU A 47 -0.44 1.33 5.54
CA GLU A 47 0.27 2.56 5.17
C GLU A 47 1.40 2.29 4.19
N ALA A 48 2.22 1.27 4.47
CA ALA A 48 3.31 0.87 3.58
C ALA A 48 2.80 0.46 2.18
N ILE A 49 1.69 -0.25 2.09
CA ILE A 49 1.06 -0.61 0.81
C ILE A 49 0.58 0.65 0.07
N ARG A 50 -0.16 1.53 0.76
CA ARG A 50 -0.66 2.77 0.16
C ARG A 50 0.46 3.63 -0.42
N ALA A 51 1.57 3.75 0.30
CA ALA A 51 2.72 4.55 -0.15
C ALA A 51 3.32 4.06 -1.49
N HIS A 52 3.07 2.82 -1.89
CA HIS A 52 3.56 2.25 -3.15
C HIS A 52 2.48 2.13 -4.23
N GLU A 53 1.21 1.96 -3.84
CA GLU A 53 0.12 1.70 -4.78
C GLU A 53 -0.74 2.94 -5.09
N VAL A 54 -0.68 3.98 -4.25
CA VAL A 54 -1.53 5.16 -4.40
C VAL A 54 -0.69 6.35 -4.84
N ILE A 55 -1.09 6.96 -5.96
CA ILE A 55 -0.55 8.24 -6.41
C ILE A 55 -1.47 9.34 -5.87
N GLU A 56 -0.98 10.13 -4.93
CA GLU A 56 -1.67 11.33 -4.46
C GLU A 56 -1.37 12.50 -5.39
N LEU A 57 -2.42 13.03 -6.02
CA LEU A 57 -2.32 14.20 -6.88
C LEU A 57 -2.86 15.44 -6.15
N THR A 58 -2.22 16.58 -6.37
CA THR A 58 -2.81 17.87 -6.01
C THR A 58 -4.08 18.11 -6.81
N THR A 59 -4.91 19.08 -6.42
CA THR A 59 -6.09 19.46 -7.21
C THR A 59 -5.72 19.80 -8.66
N GLU A 60 -4.63 20.53 -8.85
CA GLU A 60 -4.14 20.88 -10.18
C GLU A 60 -3.59 19.66 -10.93
N GLY A 61 -2.82 18.81 -10.26
CA GLY A 61 -2.34 17.55 -10.85
C GLY A 61 -3.49 16.64 -11.28
N SER A 62 -4.57 16.61 -10.49
CA SER A 62 -5.79 15.85 -10.78
C SER A 62 -6.49 16.37 -12.02
N ARG A 63 -6.60 17.71 -12.16
CA ARG A 63 -7.18 18.36 -13.34
C ARG A 63 -6.39 18.01 -14.60
N ILE A 64 -5.07 18.18 -14.57
CA ILE A 64 -4.17 17.86 -15.70
C ILE A 64 -4.28 16.38 -16.07
N PHE A 65 -4.29 15.49 -15.08
CA PHE A 65 -4.40 14.05 -15.30
C PHE A 65 -5.73 13.67 -15.96
N VAL A 66 -6.86 14.22 -15.49
CA VAL A 66 -8.17 13.96 -16.08
C VAL A 66 -8.27 14.52 -17.50
N GLU A 67 -7.76 15.74 -17.74
CA GLU A 67 -7.72 16.32 -19.08
C GLU A 67 -6.93 15.44 -20.05
N ALA A 68 -5.77 14.93 -19.64
CA ALA A 68 -4.97 14.01 -20.45
C ALA A 68 -5.67 12.66 -20.73
N LEU A 69 -6.58 12.21 -19.86
CA LEU A 69 -7.40 11.02 -20.10
C LEU A 69 -8.58 11.29 -21.04
N MET A 70 -9.17 12.48 -20.99
CA MET A 70 -10.31 12.86 -21.82
C MET A 70 -9.91 13.25 -23.24
N ASP A 71 -8.74 13.89 -23.39
CA ASP A 71 -8.16 14.29 -24.66
C ASP A 71 -6.70 13.83 -24.75
N PRO A 72 -6.47 12.53 -25.02
CA PRO A 72 -5.13 11.98 -25.05
C PRO A 72 -4.34 12.54 -26.23
N SER A 73 -3.22 13.20 -25.95
CA SER A 73 -2.30 13.71 -26.97
C SER A 73 -1.66 12.57 -27.77
N GLU A 74 -1.39 12.79 -29.06
CA GLU A 74 -0.70 11.80 -29.87
C GLU A 74 0.72 11.51 -29.34
N PRO A 75 1.19 10.25 -29.37
CA PRO A 75 2.57 9.90 -29.02
C PRO A 75 3.56 10.69 -29.89
N ASN A 76 4.61 11.23 -29.29
CA ASN A 76 5.67 11.90 -30.04
C ASN A 76 6.52 10.91 -30.86
N GLU A 77 7.37 11.43 -31.75
CA GLU A 77 8.20 10.60 -32.65
C GLU A 77 9.05 9.57 -31.89
N ASN A 78 9.66 9.96 -30.76
CA ASN A 78 10.46 9.06 -29.93
C ASN A 78 9.64 7.89 -29.37
N LEU A 79 8.41 8.14 -28.89
CA LEU A 79 7.52 7.07 -28.42
C LEU A 79 7.08 6.15 -29.56
N ARG A 80 6.85 6.69 -30.76
CA ARG A 80 6.52 5.90 -31.96
C ARG A 80 7.70 5.05 -32.46
N ASP A 81 8.93 5.56 -32.36
CA ASP A 81 10.14 4.82 -32.70
C ASP A 81 10.38 3.67 -31.70
N LEU A 82 10.23 3.93 -30.39
CA LEU A 82 10.32 2.89 -29.36
C LEU A 82 9.26 1.81 -29.54
N ALA A 83 8.00 2.19 -29.77
CA ALA A 83 6.92 1.24 -29.99
C ALA A 83 7.13 0.37 -31.25
N ARG A 84 7.81 0.89 -32.29
CA ARG A 84 8.18 0.08 -33.46
C ARG A 84 9.28 -0.94 -33.17
N GLY A 85 10.14 -0.68 -32.19
CA GLY A 85 11.20 -1.59 -31.73
C GLY A 85 10.69 -2.68 -30.77
N PHE A 86 9.63 -2.40 -30.01
CA PHE A 86 8.90 -3.40 -29.22
C PHE A 86 7.82 -4.04 -30.11
N GLY A 87 8.07 -5.25 -30.63
CA GLY A 87 7.04 -6.00 -31.35
C GLY A 87 5.73 -6.04 -30.58
N GLU A 88 4.61 -5.74 -31.25
CA GLU A 88 3.22 -5.64 -30.77
C GLU A 88 3.03 -5.83 -29.26
N ILE A 89 2.76 -4.74 -28.55
CA ILE A 89 2.21 -4.81 -27.20
C ILE A 89 0.85 -5.52 -27.32
N PRO A 90 0.66 -6.74 -26.78
CA PRO A 90 -0.65 -7.36 -26.79
C PRO A 90 -1.61 -6.46 -26.00
N ALA A 91 -2.79 -6.20 -26.58
CA ALA A 91 -3.83 -5.39 -25.97
C ALA A 91 -4.19 -5.92 -24.55
N PRO A 92 -4.61 -5.03 -23.63
CA PRO A 92 -4.90 -5.39 -22.24
C PRO A 92 -5.98 -6.47 -22.09
#